data_AF-X1B356-F1
#
_entry.id   AF-X1B356-F1
#
_cell.length_a   1.000
_cell.length_b   1.000
_cell.length_c   1.000
_cell.angle_alpha   90.00
_cell.angle_beta   90.00
_cell.angle_gamma   90.00
#
_symmetry.space_group_name_H-M   'P 1'
#
loop_
_entity.id
_entity.type
_entity.pdbx_description
1 polymer ?
#
loop_
_entity_poly.entity_id
_entity_poly.type
_entity_poly.pdbx_seq_one_letter_code
_entity_poly.pdbx_strand_id
1 'polypeptide(L)' 'EKLITRFKATSLEEILKKKINFSELSEILPRGFEEEFGVKLTEGKLTEQEEKISKNLLENKYSTHEWNYERKNN' A
#
# COMPACT_ATOMS: atom_id res chain seq x y z
N GLU A 1 19.11 5.52 -29.80
CA GLU A 1 19.26 6.26 -28.53
C GLU A 1 18.17 5.80 -27.56
N LYS A 2 18.53 5.43 -26.32
CA LYS A 2 17.53 5.09 -25.29
C LYS A 2 16.93 6.40 -24.77
N LEU A 3 15.67 6.65 -25.08
CA LEU A 3 14.86 7.70 -24.45
C LEU A 3 14.82 7.43 -22.94
N ILE A 4 15.62 8.17 -22.16
CA ILE A 4 15.49 8.19 -20.71
C ILE A 4 14.25 9.04 -20.42
N THR A 5 13.08 8.40 -20.44
CA THR A 5 11.87 9.01 -19.89
C THR A 5 12.13 9.21 -18.40
N ARG A 6 12.41 10.46 -18.01
CA ARG A 6 12.67 10.83 -16.62
C ARG A 6 11.38 10.56 -15.84
N PHE A 7 11.39 9.56 -14.95
CA PHE A 7 10.24 9.26 -14.09
C PHE A 7 9.84 10.53 -13.32
N LYS A 8 8.57 10.95 -13.40
CA LYS A 8 8.02 12.08 -12.63
C LYS A 8 7.69 11.69 -11.19
N ALA A 9 8.41 10.72 -10.63
CA ALA A 9 8.25 10.25 -9.28
C ALA A 9 9.50 10.65 -8.48
N THR A 10 9.32 10.86 -7.18
CA THR A 10 10.40 11.06 -6.21
C THR A 10 10.07 10.26 -4.96
N SER A 11 11.07 10.00 -4.11
CA SER A 11 10.88 9.30 -2.85
C SER A 11 10.96 10.23 -1.64
N LEU A 12 10.39 9.80 -0.51
CA LEU A 12 10.54 10.51 0.76
C LEU A 12 12.02 10.64 1.17
N GLU A 13 12.83 9.61 0.94
CA GLU A 13 14.27 9.65 1.23
C GLU A 13 15.01 10.69 0.37
N GLU A 14 14.64 10.82 -0.90
CA GLU A 14 15.22 11.81 -1.82
C GLU A 14 14.91 13.24 -1.41
N ILE A 15 13.68 13.51 -0.95
CA ILE A 15 13.25 14.84 -0.51
C ILE A 15 13.89 15.17 0.85
N LEU A 16 13.80 14.24 1.80
CA LEU A 16 14.25 14.44 3.18
C LEU A 16 15.76 14.27 3.37
N LYS A 17 16.48 13.81 2.33
CA LYS A 17 17.93 13.55 2.33
C LYS A 17 18.38 12.64 3.49
N LYS A 18 17.50 11.74 3.93
CA LYS A 18 17.75 10.78 4.99
C LYS A 18 17.20 9.41 4.64
N LYS A 19 17.81 8.36 5.18
CA LYS A 19 17.25 7.01 5.15
C LYS A 19 16.10 6.90 6.14
N ILE A 20 15.06 6.17 5.75
CA ILE A 20 13.84 6.00 6.56
C ILE A 20 13.52 4.52 6.64
N ASN A 21 13.33 4.03 7.87
CA ASN A 21 12.87 2.66 8.07
C ASN A 21 11.35 2.58 7.79
N PHE A 22 10.91 1.49 7.17
CA PHE A 22 9.49 1.23 6.96
C PHE A 22 8.70 1.24 8.27
N SER A 23 9.21 0.60 9.35
CA SER A 23 8.51 0.57 10.65
C SER A 23 8.28 1.98 11.19
N GLU A 24 9.34 2.80 11.20
CA GLU A 24 9.29 4.20 11.63
C GLU A 24 8.23 4.99 10.85
N LEU A 25 8.23 4.86 9.52
CA LEU A 25 7.24 5.54 8.69
C LEU A 25 5.82 5.03 8.93
N SER A 26 5.64 3.71 9.04
CA SER A 26 4.34 3.07 9.25
C SER A 26 3.69 3.44 10.58
N GLU A 27 4.49 3.72 11.60
CA GLU A 27 4.02 4.14 12.93
C GLU A 27 3.65 5.63 12.98
N ILE A 28 4.28 6.47 12.15
CA ILE A 28 4.04 7.92 12.13
C ILE A 28 2.86 8.28 11.23
N LEU A 29 2.67 7.60 10.11
CA LEU A 29 1.63 7.91 9.14
C LEU A 29 0.20 7.99 9.74
N PRO A 30 -0.23 7.08 10.63
CA PRO A 30 -1.53 7.18 11.30
C PRO A 30 -1.75 8.53 12.00
N ARG A 31 -0.72 9.09 12.65
CA ARG A 31 -0.81 10.38 13.33
C ARG A 31 -1.06 11.52 12.37
N GLY A 32 -0.36 11.52 11.23
CA GLY A 32 -0.60 12.51 10.17
C GLY A 32 -2.05 12.46 9.66
N PHE A 33 -2.63 11.27 9.52
CA PHE A 33 -4.04 11.14 9.15
C PHE A 33 -5.00 11.61 10.25
N GLU A 34 -4.72 11.31 11.52
CA GLU A 34 -5.53 11.83 12.64
C GLU A 34 -5.55 13.36 12.67
N GLU A 35 -4.40 13.99 12.47
CA GLU A 35 -4.24 15.45 12.47
C GLU A 35 -4.95 16.10 11.27
N GLU A 36 -4.70 15.60 10.06
CA GLU A 36 -5.27 16.16 8.83
C GLU A 36 -6.79 15.97 8.72
N PHE A 37 -7.32 14.83 9.19
CA PHE A 37 -8.75 14.55 9.13
C PHE A 37 -9.51 14.91 10.41
N GLY A 38 -8.81 15.29 11.50
CA GLY A 38 -9.43 15.60 12.78
C GLY A 38 -10.14 14.40 13.43
N VAL A 39 -9.62 13.19 13.21
CA VAL A 39 -10.20 11.93 13.70
C VAL A 39 -9.26 11.22 14.67
N LYS A 40 -9.77 10.19 15.35
CA LYS A 40 -8.95 9.24 16.10
C LYS A 40 -9.04 7.86 15.47
N LEU A 41 -7.89 7.30 15.15
CA LEU A 41 -7.78 5.95 14.60
C LEU A 41 -7.72 4.96 15.76
N THR A 42 -8.52 3.90 15.66
CA THR A 42 -8.52 2.80 16.62
C THR A 42 -7.94 1.58 15.98
N GLU A 43 -7.04 0.89 16.68
CA GLU A 43 -6.50 -0.38 16.20
C GLU A 43 -7.64 -1.40 16.05
N GLY A 44 -7.80 -1.91 14.82
CA GLY A 44 -8.73 -2.97 14.49
C GLY A 44 -7.97 -4.25 14.14
N LYS A 45 -8.60 -5.40 14.40
CA LYS A 45 -8.12 -6.70 13.92
C LYS A 45 -9.19 -7.29 13.02
N LEU A 46 -8.77 -8.08 12.04
CA LEU A 46 -9.69 -8.85 11.23
C LEU A 46 -10.41 -9.86 12.12
N THR A 47 -11.71 -9.97 11.92
CA THR A 47 -12.50 -11.08 12.46
C THR A 47 -12.12 -12.40 11.75
N GLU A 48 -12.42 -13.53 12.36
CA GLU A 48 -12.16 -14.85 11.74
C GLU A 48 -12.83 -14.99 10.36
N GLN A 49 -14.01 -14.38 10.20
CA GLN A 49 -14.74 -14.36 8.92
C GLN A 49 -13.99 -13.54 7.87
N GLU A 50 -13.52 -12.35 8.22
CA GLU A 50 -12.73 -11.49 7.33
C GLU A 50 -11.39 -12.13 6.98
N GLU A 51 -10.72 -12.79 7.93
CA GLU A 51 -9.50 -13.55 7.64
C GLU A 51 -9.75 -14.67 6.64
N LYS A 52 -10.87 -15.40 6.78
CA LYS A 52 -11.25 -16.46 5.84
C LYS A 52 -11.50 -15.89 4.44
N ILE A 53 -12.19 -14.75 4.35
CA ILE A 53 -12.43 -14.05 3.08
C ILE A 53 -11.10 -13.58 2.48
N SER A 54 -10.21 -12.99 3.28
CA SER A 54 -8.89 -12.54 2.85
C SER A 54 -8.06 -13.69 2.26
N LYS A 55 -8.04 -14.85 2.92
CA LYS A 55 -7.35 -16.05 2.42
C LYS A 55 -7.95 -16.55 1.12
N ASN A 56 -9.28 -16.59 1.01
CA ASN A 56 -9.97 -16.99 -0.21
C ASN A 56 -9.67 -16.03 -1.38
N LEU A 57 -9.67 -14.71 -1.14
CA LEU A 57 -9.32 -13.71 -2.14
C LEU A 57 -7.85 -13.82 -2.57
N LEU A 58 -6.95 -14.07 -1.61
CA LEU A 58 -5.55 -14.29 -1.94
C LEU A 58 -5.38 -15.48 -2.89
N GLU A 59 -5.99 -16.62 -2.55
CA GLU A 59 -5.84 -17.87 -3.31
C GLU A 59 -6.52 -17.79 -4.70
N ASN A 60 -7.75 -17.28 -4.74
CA ASN A 60 -8.61 -17.40 -5.93
C ASN A 60 -8.63 -16.14 -6.80
N LYS A 61 -7.93 -15.08 -6.39
CA LYS A 61 -7.87 -13.83 -7.13
C LYS A 61 -6.46 -13.25 -7.12
N TYR A 62 -5.98 -12.73 -5.99
CA TYR A 62 -4.76 -11.93 -5.99
C TYR A 62 -3.49 -12.73 -6.31
N SER A 63 -3.50 -14.06 -6.13
CA SER A 63 -2.40 -14.96 -6.53
C SER A 63 -2.57 -15.58 -7.92
N THR A 64 -3.71 -15.35 -8.60
CA THR A 64 -3.97 -16.04 -9.87
C THR A 64 -3.33 -15.31 -11.05
N HIS A 65 -2.99 -16.06 -12.10
CA HIS A 65 -2.40 -15.50 -13.30
C HIS A 65 -3.39 -14.58 -14.02
N GLU A 66 -4.64 -15.04 -14.10
CA GLU A 66 -5.75 -14.35 -14.74
C GLU A 66 -5.95 -12.96 -14.13
N TRP A 67 -5.91 -12.84 -12.80
CA TRP A 67 -6.07 -11.53 -12.15
C TRP A 67 -4.88 -10.60 -12.40
N ASN A 68 -3.66 -11.11 -12.34
CA ASN A 68 -2.45 -10.28 -12.41
C ASN A 68 -2.04 -9.91 -13.84
N TYR A 69 -2.38 -10.73 -14.83
CA TYR A 69 -1.83 -10.62 -16.18
C TYR A 69 -2.88 -10.57 -17.29
N GLU A 70 -4.10 -11.05 -17.05
CA GLU A 70 -5.16 -10.97 -18.05
C GLU A 70 -5.98 -9.71 -17.84
N ARG A 71 -5.82 -8.73 -18.73
CA ARG A 71 -6.80 -7.63 -18.83
C ARG A 71 -8.12 -8.22 -19.30
N LYS A 72 -9.13 -8.22 -18.44
CA LYS A 72 -10.51 -8.23 -18.92
C LYS A 72 -10.74 -6.90 -19.62
N ASN A 73 -10.72 -6.92 -20.96
CA ASN A 73 -11.26 -5.82 -21.76
C ASN A 73 -12.75 -5.71 -21.41
N ASN A 74 -13.09 -4.78 -20.51
CA ASN A 74 -14.44 -4.29 -20.33
C ASN A 74 -14.67 -3.11 -21.27
#